data_AF-A0A7J8FQ00-F1
#
_entry.id   AF-A0A7J8FQ00-F1
#
_cell.length_a   1.000
_cell.length_b   1.000
_cell.length_c   1.000
_cell.angle_alpha   90.00
_cell.angle_beta   90.00
_cell.angle_gamma   90.00
#
_symmetry.space_group_name_H-M   'P 1'
#
loop_
_entity.id
_entity.type
_entity.pdbx_description
1 polymer ?
#
loop_
_entity_poly.entity_id
_entity_poly.type
_entity_poly.pdbx_seq_one_letter_code
_entity_poly.pdbx_strand_id
1 'polypeptide(L)' 'MKAFQKIVVLFYKAEVLSEEPILKWYKDAHVAKGKSVFLEQMKKFVEWLKNAEEESESEAEEGD' A
#
# COMPACT_ATOMS: atom_id res chain seq x y z
N MET A 1 17.79 -0.35 0.05
CA MET A 1 17.59 -1.68 -0.58
C MET A 1 16.64 -1.50 -1.75
N LYS A 2 17.04 -1.77 -3.00
CA LYS A 2 16.22 -1.47 -4.20
C LYS A 2 15.07 -2.47 -4.47
N ALA A 3 14.80 -3.38 -3.54
CA ALA A 3 13.84 -4.47 -3.70
C ALA A 3 12.64 -4.38 -2.72
N PHE A 4 12.64 -3.43 -1.80
CA PHE A 4 11.64 -3.37 -0.72
C PHE A 4 10.21 -3.31 -1.26
N GLN A 5 9.92 -2.34 -2.14
CA GLN A 5 8.60 -2.23 -2.77
C GLN A 5 8.19 -3.53 -3.48
N LYS A 6 9.12 -4.16 -4.22
CA LYS A 6 8.83 -5.41 -4.94
C LYS A 6 8.45 -6.55 -4.00
N ILE A 7 9.12 -6.67 -2.86
CA ILE A 7 8.81 -7.68 -1.84
C ILE A 7 7.41 -7.44 -1.25
N VAL A 8 7.08 -6.19 -0.91
CA VAL A 8 5.76 -5.86 -0.36
C VAL A 8 4.65 -6.13 -1.38
N VAL A 9 4.86 -5.77 -2.65
CA VAL A 9 3.92 -6.08 -3.75
C VAL A 9 3.74 -7.60 -3.92
N LEU A 10 4.81 -8.39 -3.82
CA LEU A 10 4.70 -9.86 -3.89
C LEU A 10 3.88 -10.42 -2.73
N PHE A 11 4.08 -9.93 -1.51
CA PHE A 11 3.30 -10.35 -0.35
C PHE A 11 1.84 -9.92 -0.43
N TYR A 12 1.55 -8.74 -0.95
CA TYR A 12 0.19 -8.30 -1.23
C TYR A 12 -0.51 -9.24 -2.23
N LYS A 13 0.12 -9.50 -3.38
CA LYS A 13 -0.42 -10.38 -4.42
C LYS A 13 -0.56 -11.84 -3.98
N ALA A 14 0.26 -12.29 -3.04
CA ALA A 14 0.21 -13.62 -2.46
C ALA A 14 -0.72 -13.72 -1.25
N GLU A 15 -1.51 -12.67 -0.97
CA GLU A 15 -2.46 -12.60 0.15
C GLU A 15 -1.80 -12.78 1.54
N VAL A 16 -0.49 -12.54 1.63
CA VAL A 16 0.27 -12.55 2.89
C VAL A 16 0.09 -11.24 3.65
N LEU A 17 -0.06 -10.14 2.92
CA LEU A 17 -0.37 -8.81 3.47
C LEU A 17 -1.65 -8.29 2.86
N SER A 18 -2.59 -7.86 3.70
CA SER A 18 -3.73 -7.05 3.28
C SER A 18 -3.35 -5.57 3.14
N GLU A 19 -4.26 -4.77 2.61
CA GLU A 19 -4.06 -3.32 2.44
C GLU A 19 -3.89 -2.56 3.76
N GLU A 20 -4.75 -2.84 4.74
CA GLU A 20 -4.77 -2.16 6.05
C GLU A 20 -3.38 -2.08 6.73
N PRO A 21 -2.61 -3.18 6.94
CA PRO A 21 -1.30 -3.11 7.55
C PRO A 21 -0.26 -2.37 6.70
N ILE A 22 -0.39 -2.40 5.37
CA ILE A 22 0.51 -1.66 4.45
C ILE A 22 0.28 -0.16 4.62
N LEU A 23 -0.98 0.28 4.61
CA LEU A 23 -1.36 1.68 4.80
C LEU A 23 -0.98 2.20 6.19
N LYS A 24 -1.24 1.41 7.24
CA LYS A 24 -0.86 1.75 8.63
C LYS A 24 0.64 1.93 8.79
N TRP A 25 1.44 1.01 8.24
CA TRP A 25 2.90 1.12 8.26
C TRP A 25 3.38 2.38 7.53
N TYR A 26 2.80 2.68 6.37
CA TYR A 26 3.18 3.88 5.60
C TYR A 26 2.86 5.17 6.36
N LYS A 27 1.71 5.23 7.05
CA LYS A 27 1.23 6.41 7.78
C LYS A 27 2.04 6.70 9.04
N ASP A 28 2.11 5.75 9.97
CA ASP A 28 2.64 6.01 11.32
C ASP A 28 3.34 4.83 12.02
N ALA A 29 3.15 3.59 11.55
CA ALA A 29 3.76 2.42 12.19
C ALA A 29 5.18 2.07 11.68
N HIS A 30 5.82 2.95 10.89
CA HIS A 30 7.20 2.77 10.44
C HIS A 30 8.22 3.23 11.48
N VAL A 31 9.36 2.53 11.56
CA VAL A 31 10.48 2.93 12.42
C VAL A 31 11.27 4.09 11.83
N ALA A 32 11.90 4.91 12.67
CA ALA A 32 12.64 6.10 12.22
C ALA A 32 13.86 5.78 11.32
N LYS A 33 14.50 4.63 11.51
CA LYS A 33 15.70 4.24 10.80
C LYS A 33 15.41 3.96 9.32
N GLY A 34 15.93 4.82 8.44
CA GLY A 34 15.81 4.65 6.99
C GLY A 34 14.43 4.95 6.42
N LYS A 35 13.50 5.53 7.21
CA LYS A 35 12.10 5.73 6.80
C LYS A 35 11.95 6.48 5.49
N SER A 36 12.71 7.56 5.27
CA SER A 36 12.58 8.39 4.06
C SER A 36 12.74 7.56 2.80
N VAL A 37 13.76 6.71 2.76
CA VAL A 37 14.08 5.84 1.63
C VAL A 37 12.99 4.79 1.39
N PHE A 38 12.40 4.23 2.45
CA PHE A 38 11.36 3.21 2.30
C PHE A 38 9.99 3.81 1.97
N LEU A 39 9.62 4.94 2.58
CA LEU A 39 8.39 5.67 2.26
C LEU A 39 8.41 6.17 0.82
N GLU A 40 9.54 6.74 0.36
CA GLU A 40 9.68 7.19 -1.03
C GLU A 40 9.46 6.03 -2.03
N GLN A 41 10.04 4.85 -1.76
CA GLN A 41 9.85 3.67 -2.59
C GLN A 41 8.39 3.15 -2.60
N MET A 42 7.65 3.34 -1.51
CA MET A 42 6.30 2.82 -1.34
C MET A 42 5.22 3.76 -1.89
N LYS A 43 5.53 5.03 -2.11
CA LYS A 43 4.57 6.08 -2.47
C LYS A 43 3.62 5.68 -3.60
N LYS A 44 4.14 5.28 -4.77
CA LYS A 44 3.31 4.89 -5.93
C LYS A 44 2.40 3.70 -5.65
N PHE A 45 2.87 2.74 -4.85
CA PHE A 45 2.08 1.56 -4.54
C PHE A 45 0.95 1.88 -3.55
N VAL A 46 1.23 2.74 -2.56
CA VAL A 46 0.22 3.23 -1.61
C VAL A 46 -0.82 4.11 -2.28
N GLU A 47 -0.41 4.97 -3.23
CA GLU A 47 -1.35 5.74 -4.06
C GLU A 47 -2.27 4.83 -4.86
N TRP A 48 -1.73 3.76 -5.46
CA TRP A 48 -2.53 2.78 -6.18
C TRP A 48 -3.54 2.05 -5.28
N LEU A 49 -3.12 1.61 -4.08
CA LEU A 49 -4.00 0.94 -3.13
C LEU A 49 -5.23 1.79 -2.79
N LYS A 50 -5.00 3.06 -2.41
CA LYS A 50 -6.08 4.00 -2.07
C LYS A 50 -7.04 4.28 -3.23
N ASN A 51 -6.50 4.43 -4.45
CA ASN A 51 -7.33 4.71 -5.61
C ASN A 51 -8.16 3.47 -6.04
N ALA A 52 -7.62 2.26 -5.85
CA ALA A 52 -8.33 1.03 -6.15
C ALA A 52 -9.55 0.84 -5.21
N GLU A 53 -9.45 1.29 -3.96
CA GLU A 53 -10.56 1.33 -3.01
C GLU A 53 -11.64 2.34 -3.47
N GLU A 54 -11.24 3.56 -3.85
CA GLU A 54 -12.16 4.61 -4.34
C GLU A 54 -12.91 4.20 -5.63
N GLU A 55 -12.25 3.50 -6.57
CA GLU A 55 -12.90 2.97 -7.78
C GLU A 55 -13.89 1.85 -7.44
N SER A 56 -13.55 0.96 -6.51
CA SER A 56 -14.40 -0.18 -6.12
C SER A 56 -15.66 0.26 -5.35
N GLU A 57 -15.55 1.30 -4.52
CA GLU A 57 -16.68 1.85 -3.76
C GLU A 57 -17.65 2.62 -4.68
N SER A 58 -17.11 3.36 -5.66
CA SER A 58 -17.93 4.08 -6.65
C SER A 58 -18.73 3.14 -7.57
N GLU A 59 -18.15 2.01 -7.99
CA GLU A 59 -18.88 1.01 -8.79
C GLU A 59 -20.00 0.30 -8.01
N ALA A 60 -19.89 0.22 -6.68
CA ALA A 60 -20.93 -0.38 -5.83
C ALA A 60 -22.14 0.55 -5.66
N GLU A 61 -21.96 1.87 -5.67
CA GLU A 61 -23.04 2.85 -5.48
C GLU A 61 -23.86 3.12 -6.75
N GLU A 62 -23.31 2.91 -7.95
CA GLU A 62 -24.05 3.07 -9.22
C GLU A 62 -24.88 1.84 -9.63
N GLY A 63 -24.82 0.75 -8.84
CA GLY A 63 -25.46 -0.53 -9.13
C GLY A 63 -26.77 -0.83 -8.37
N ASP A 64 -27.27 0.09 -7.53
CA ASP A 64 -28.52 -0.04 -6.75
C ASP A 64 -29.67 0.83 -7.30
#